data_AF-A0A2K3UVL8-F1
#
_entry.id   AF-A0A2K3UVL8-F1
#
_cell.length_a   1.000
_cell.length_b   1.000
_cell.length_c   1.000
_cell.angle_alpha   90.00
_cell.angle_beta   90.00
_cell.angle_gamma   90.00
#
_symmetry.space_group_name_H-M   'P 1'
#
loop_
_entity.id
_entity.type
_entity.pdbx_description
1 polymer ?
#
loop_
_entity_poly.entity_id
_entity_poly.type
_entity_poly.pdbx_seq_one_letter_code
_entity_poly.pdbx_strand_id
1 'polypeptide(L)'
;MNPAELARLLDEANHDPWESVSAALARVDGQPHPRIGWLTTHLSATKREAWTRIAAATGAPAPPEDAGLTRLMRWEVGAAGLLPEAALDTTVEHSGRLMSVAALLRLNARHTAWHAGQIAALAGQTRWA
;
A
#
# COMPACT_ATOMS: atom_id res chain seq x y z
N MET A 1 -3.89 -17.65 5.71
CA MET A 1 -3.62 -16.80 4.54
C MET A 1 -2.14 -16.91 4.26
N ASN A 2 -1.74 -17.33 3.07
CA ASN A 2 -0.35 -17.57 2.71
C ASN A 2 0.27 -16.31 2.05
N PRO A 3 1.59 -16.31 1.77
CA PRO A 3 2.27 -15.16 1.17
C PRO A 3 1.69 -14.73 -0.19
N ALA A 4 1.30 -15.69 -1.04
CA ALA A 4 0.72 -15.41 -2.35
C ALA A 4 -0.67 -14.74 -2.25
N GLU A 5 -1.50 -15.17 -1.30
CA GLU A 5 -2.80 -14.55 -1.04
C GLU A 5 -2.67 -13.11 -0.52
N LEU A 6 -1.67 -12.86 0.34
CA LEU A 6 -1.37 -11.51 0.83
C LEU A 6 -0.83 -10.61 -0.28
N ALA A 7 0.05 -11.14 -1.14
CA ALA A 7 0.56 -10.44 -2.31
C ALA A 7 -0.59 -10.05 -3.26
N ARG A 8 -1.51 -10.97 -3.53
CA ARG A 8 -2.71 -10.69 -4.34
C ARG A 8 -3.57 -9.58 -3.72
N LEU A 9 -3.80 -9.61 -2.42
CA LEU A 9 -4.60 -8.59 -1.73
C LEU A 9 -3.96 -7.20 -1.79
N LEU A 10 -2.62 -7.11 -1.74
CA LEU A 10 -1.90 -5.85 -1.97
C LEU A 10 -2.00 -5.42 -3.43
N ASP A 11 -1.87 -6.35 -4.37
CA ASP A 11 -1.94 -6.08 -5.79
C ASP A 11 -3.32 -5.55 -6.21
N GLU A 12 -4.39 -6.14 -5.68
CA GLU A 12 -5.77 -5.65 -5.87
C GLU A 12 -5.90 -4.20 -5.38
N ALA A 13 -5.48 -3.90 -4.16
CA ALA A 13 -5.56 -2.54 -3.61
C ALA A 13 -4.70 -1.51 -4.39
N ASN A 14 -3.58 -1.96 -4.98
CA ASN A 14 -2.63 -1.11 -5.68
C ASN A 14 -2.97 -0.91 -7.16
N HIS A 15 -3.41 -1.96 -7.86
CA HIS A 15 -3.41 -2.05 -9.33
C HIS A 15 -4.70 -2.61 -9.95
N ASP A 16 -5.70 -3.07 -9.18
CA ASP A 16 -6.98 -3.52 -9.76
C ASP A 16 -7.57 -2.45 -10.72
N PRO A 17 -8.09 -2.85 -11.91
CA PRO A 17 -8.56 -1.90 -12.92
C PRO A 17 -9.75 -1.03 -12.48
N TRP A 18 -10.53 -1.45 -11.47
CA TRP A 18 -11.71 -0.73 -11.02
C TRP A 18 -11.51 -0.05 -9.66
N GLU A 19 -11.00 -0.78 -8.65
CA GLU A 19 -10.99 -0.37 -7.24
C GLU A 19 -9.58 -0.32 -6.64
N SER A 20 -8.69 0.47 -7.25
CA SER A 20 -7.31 0.62 -6.79
C SER A 20 -6.78 2.05 -6.82
N VAL A 21 -5.63 2.25 -6.17
CA VAL A 21 -4.89 3.52 -6.23
C VAL A 21 -4.50 3.85 -7.67
N SER A 22 -4.01 2.88 -8.45
CA SER A 22 -3.64 3.12 -9.86
C SER A 22 -4.85 3.54 -10.70
N ALA A 23 -5.99 2.86 -10.54
CA ALA A 23 -7.22 3.21 -11.26
C ALA A 23 -7.75 4.59 -10.86
N ALA A 24 -7.69 4.94 -9.57
CA ALA A 24 -8.09 6.25 -9.08
C ALA A 24 -7.18 7.37 -9.61
N LEU A 25 -5.85 7.17 -9.61
CA LEU A 25 -4.89 8.13 -10.14
C LEU A 25 -5.01 8.34 -11.65
N ALA A 26 -5.33 7.29 -12.41
CA ALA A 26 -5.54 7.38 -13.85
C ALA A 26 -6.73 8.30 -14.23
N ARG A 27 -7.64 8.58 -13.29
CA ARG A 27 -8.79 9.48 -13.50
C ARG A 27 -8.47 10.95 -13.15
N VAL A 28 -7.29 11.23 -12.62
CA VAL A 28 -6.86 12.59 -12.27
C VAL A 28 -6.32 13.27 -13.51
N ASP A 29 -7.07 14.20 -14.09
CA ASP A 29 -6.71 14.88 -15.34
C ASP A 29 -6.17 16.29 -15.07
N GLY A 30 -5.04 16.64 -15.71
CA GLY A 30 -4.46 18.00 -15.86
C GLY A 30 -4.06 18.81 -14.61
N GLN A 31 -4.90 18.88 -13.58
CA GLN A 31 -4.67 19.61 -12.34
C GLN A 31 -4.93 18.71 -11.12
N PRO A 32 -3.89 18.06 -10.55
CA PRO A 32 -4.07 17.25 -9.37
C PRO A 32 -4.47 18.14 -8.19
N HIS A 33 -5.68 17.93 -7.66
CA HIS A 33 -6.15 18.55 -6.44
C HIS A 33 -5.05 18.42 -5.36
N PRO A 34 -4.64 19.49 -4.63
CA PRO A 34 -3.49 19.43 -3.70
C PRO A 34 -3.56 18.28 -2.68
N ARG A 35 -4.78 17.94 -2.26
CA ARG A 35 -5.07 16.77 -1.41
C ARG A 35 -4.57 15.45 -2.02
N ILE A 36 -4.65 15.25 -3.33
CA ILE A 36 -4.17 14.03 -4.01
C ILE A 36 -2.66 13.89 -3.85
N GLY A 37 -1.89 14.98 -4.01
CA GLY A 37 -0.44 14.96 -3.76
C GLY A 37 -0.09 14.62 -2.30
N TRP A 38 -0.89 15.12 -1.35
CA TRP A 38 -0.74 14.73 0.05
C TRP A 38 -1.09 13.25 0.28
N LEU A 39 -2.17 12.74 -0.31
CA LEU A 39 -2.60 11.35 -0.19
C LEU A 39 -1.55 10.37 -0.74
N THR A 40 -0.96 10.66 -1.90
CA THR A 40 0.08 9.80 -2.48
C THR A 40 1.38 9.81 -1.67
N THR A 41 1.76 10.99 -1.13
CA THR A 41 2.88 11.12 -0.21
C THR A 41 2.63 10.34 1.07
N HIS A 42 1.45 10.47 1.67
CA HIS A 42 1.05 9.77 2.88
C HIS A 42 1.02 8.24 2.68
N LEU A 43 0.47 7.76 1.56
CA LEU A 43 0.52 6.35 1.20
C LEU A 43 1.95 5.83 1.06
N SER A 44 2.83 6.59 0.42
CA SER A 44 4.24 6.21 0.29
C SER A 44 4.91 6.08 1.65
N ALA A 45 4.71 7.07 2.53
CA ALA A 45 5.28 7.08 3.87
C ALA A 45 4.78 5.89 4.70
N THR A 46 3.47 5.67 4.76
CA THR A 46 2.86 4.59 5.57
C THR A 46 3.24 3.19 5.05
N LYS A 47 3.30 2.98 3.73
CA LYS A 47 3.79 1.72 3.15
C LYS A 47 5.25 1.46 3.51
N ARG A 48 6.12 2.46 3.39
CA ARG A 48 7.53 2.34 3.79
C ARG A 48 7.66 2.03 5.27
N GLU A 49 6.94 2.76 6.11
CA GLU A 49 6.96 2.57 7.56
C GLU A 49 6.51 1.16 7.97
N ALA A 50 5.48 0.60 7.32
CA ALA A 50 5.06 -0.78 7.54
C ALA A 50 6.13 -1.78 7.09
N TRP A 51 6.68 -1.61 5.88
CA TRP A 51 7.66 -2.53 5.33
C TRP A 51 9.03 -2.48 6.02
N THR A 52 9.47 -1.31 6.51
CA THR A 52 10.67 -1.20 7.34
C THR A 52 10.54 -2.04 8.61
N ARG A 53 9.36 -2.06 9.24
CA ARG A 53 9.11 -2.89 10.42
C ARG A 53 9.07 -4.37 10.10
N ILE A 54 8.43 -4.76 9.00
CA ILE A 54 8.40 -6.15 8.53
C ILE A 54 9.84 -6.61 8.26
N ALA A 55 10.61 -5.84 7.50
CA ALA A 55 12.02 -6.12 7.21
C ALA A 55 12.84 -6.31 8.49
N ALA A 56 12.68 -5.42 9.47
CA ALA A 56 13.38 -5.51 10.75
C ALA A 56 13.01 -6.77 11.55
N ALA A 57 11.75 -7.21 11.48
CA ALA A 57 11.27 -8.37 12.25
C ALA A 57 11.53 -9.71 11.57
N THR A 58 11.56 -9.76 10.23
CA THR A 58 11.62 -11.01 9.46
C THR A 58 12.91 -11.19 8.68
N GLY A 59 13.78 -10.17 8.61
CA GLY A 59 14.96 -10.15 7.74
C GLY A 59 14.64 -10.02 6.25
N ALA A 60 13.40 -9.67 5.89
CA ALA A 60 13.02 -9.42 4.51
C ALA A 60 13.69 -8.15 3.96
N PRO A 61 13.77 -7.98 2.63
CA PRO A 61 14.31 -6.76 2.04
C PRO A 61 13.57 -5.50 2.51
N ALA A 62 14.31 -4.45 2.83
CA ALA A 62 13.76 -3.14 3.16
C ALA A 62 13.13 -2.46 1.92
N PRO A 63 12.14 -1.56 2.11
CA PRO A 63 11.55 -0.84 1.00
C PRO A 63 12.57 0.10 0.33
N PRO A 64 12.51 0.28 -1.01
CA PRO A 64 13.42 1.18 -1.72
C PRO A 64 13.22 2.65 -1.32
N GLU A 65 14.31 3.32 -0.92
CA GLU A 65 14.31 4.68 -0.36
C GLU A 65 13.92 5.77 -1.38
N ASP A 66 14.24 5.59 -2.65
CA ASP A 66 13.97 6.59 -3.72
C ASP A 66 12.77 6.22 -4.60
N ALA A 67 11.97 5.24 -4.20
CA ALA A 67 10.81 4.82 -4.97
C ALA A 67 9.60 5.74 -4.74
N GLY A 68 9.11 6.39 -5.79
CA GLY A 68 7.77 6.96 -5.80
C GLY A 68 6.69 5.89 -5.61
N LEU A 69 5.47 6.30 -5.24
CA LEU A 69 4.36 5.41 -4.87
C LEU A 69 4.18 4.23 -5.83
N THR A 70 4.14 4.48 -7.14
CA THR A 70 3.95 3.43 -8.17
C THR A 70 5.01 2.34 -8.11
N ARG A 71 6.28 2.71 -7.94
CA ARG A 71 7.37 1.73 -7.83
C ARG A 71 7.30 0.97 -6.50
N LEU A 72 6.93 1.65 -5.42
CA LEU A 72 6.76 1.04 -4.10
C LEU A 72 5.61 0.02 -4.09
N MET A 73 4.47 0.35 -4.72
CA MET A 73 3.31 -0.53 -4.86
C MET A 73 3.62 -1.81 -5.63
N ARG A 74 4.42 -1.72 -6.70
CA ARG A 74 4.89 -2.90 -7.42
C ARG A 74 5.86 -3.75 -6.59
N TRP A 75 6.79 -3.07 -5.92
CA TRP A 75 7.80 -3.75 -5.10
C TRP A 75 7.16 -4.52 -3.95
N GLU A 76 6.17 -3.95 -3.24
CA GLU A 76 5.57 -4.62 -2.07
C GLU A 76 4.82 -5.91 -2.43
N VAL A 77 4.23 -5.99 -3.63
CA VAL A 77 3.57 -7.21 -4.11
C VAL A 77 4.60 -8.33 -4.26
N GLY A 78 5.74 -8.02 -4.90
CA GLY A 78 6.85 -8.96 -5.02
C GLY A 78 7.46 -9.33 -3.67
N ALA A 79 7.65 -8.36 -2.78
CA ALA A 79 8.20 -8.58 -1.45
C ALA A 79 7.29 -9.48 -0.60
N ALA A 80 5.97 -9.26 -0.64
CA ALA A 80 5.00 -10.09 0.07
C ALA A 80 4.98 -11.52 -0.45
N GLY A 81 5.05 -11.72 -1.77
CA GLY A 81 5.08 -13.06 -2.37
C GLY A 81 6.33 -13.88 -2.04
N LEU A 82 7.41 -13.22 -1.63
CA LEU A 82 8.69 -13.85 -1.28
C LEU A 82 8.87 -14.08 0.23
N LEU A 83 7.91 -13.65 1.06
CA LEU A 83 7.99 -13.91 2.50
C LEU A 83 7.88 -15.41 2.78
N PRO A 84 8.73 -15.98 3.65
CA PRO A 84 8.52 -17.31 4.18
C PRO A 84 7.18 -17.38 4.92
N GLU A 85 6.47 -18.50 4.85
CA GLU A 85 5.17 -18.66 5.52
C GLU A 85 5.27 -18.44 7.04
N ALA A 86 6.35 -18.93 7.66
CA ALA A 86 6.63 -18.72 9.09
C ALA A 86 6.79 -17.23 9.47
N ALA A 87 7.19 -16.36 8.54
CA ALA A 87 7.34 -14.93 8.79
C ALA A 87 5.98 -14.23 8.97
N LEU A 88 4.89 -14.84 8.51
CA LEU A 88 3.54 -14.26 8.58
C LEU A 88 3.01 -14.16 10.02
N ASP A 89 3.45 -15.05 10.90
CA ASP A 89 3.09 -15.09 12.31
C ASP A 89 4.05 -14.30 13.19
N THR A 90 5.16 -13.79 12.63
CA THR A 90 6.08 -12.90 13.35
C THR A 90 5.33 -11.68 13.85
N THR A 91 5.49 -11.38 15.15
CA THR A 91 4.86 -10.23 15.79
C THR A 91 5.65 -8.96 15.52
N VAL A 92 4.94 -7.89 15.17
CA VAL A 92 5.48 -6.55 14.94
C VAL A 92 4.66 -5.52 15.71
N GLU A 93 5.33 -4.48 16.22
CA GLU A 93 4.66 -3.33 16.80
C GLU A 93 4.35 -2.29 15.71
N HIS A 94 3.08 -1.94 15.54
CA HIS A 94 2.63 -0.91 14.62
C HIS A 94 1.63 0.01 15.32
N SER A 95 1.95 1.30 15.39
CA SER A 95 1.13 2.33 16.06
C SER A 95 0.72 1.97 17.49
N GLY A 96 1.67 1.48 18.30
CA GLY A 96 1.44 1.10 19.69
C GLY A 96 0.66 -0.20 19.88
N ARG A 97 0.48 -1.00 18.83
CA ARG A 97 -0.24 -2.27 18.86
C ARG A 97 0.64 -3.39 18.32
N LEU A 98 0.67 -4.51 19.04
CA LEU A 98 1.27 -5.74 18.54
C LEU A 98 0.30 -6.43 17.58
N MET A 99 0.80 -6.85 16.42
CA MET A 99 0.06 -7.65 15.45
C MET A 99 1.00 -8.53 14.64
N SER A 100 0.49 -9.56 13.98
CA SER A 100 1.33 -10.38 13.09
C SER A 100 1.66 -9.65 11.79
N VAL A 101 2.74 -10.03 11.11
CA VAL A 101 3.07 -9.52 9.76
C VAL A 101 1.88 -9.69 8.80
N ALA A 102 1.20 -10.84 8.82
CA ALA A 102 0.00 -11.04 8.02
C ALA A 102 -1.12 -10.05 8.37
N ALA A 103 -1.29 -9.69 9.64
CA ALA A 103 -2.27 -8.68 10.05
C ALA A 103 -1.88 -7.27 9.57
N LEU A 104 -0.59 -6.93 9.64
CA LEU A 104 -0.07 -5.65 9.15
C LEU A 104 -0.21 -5.52 7.63
N LEU A 105 0.11 -6.56 6.86
CA LEU A 105 -0.06 -6.55 5.40
C LEU A 105 -1.53 -6.39 4.99
N ARG A 106 -2.45 -7.08 5.67
CA ARG A 106 -3.91 -6.90 5.47
C ARG A 106 -4.36 -5.49 5.83
N LEU A 107 -3.82 -4.91 6.91
CA LEU A 107 -4.10 -3.52 7.29
C LEU A 107 -3.62 -2.55 6.21
N ASN A 108 -2.40 -2.74 5.71
CA ASN A 108 -1.81 -1.92 4.66
C ASN A 108 -2.66 -1.93 3.38
N ALA A 109 -3.15 -3.10 2.94
CA ALA A 109 -4.05 -3.19 1.80
C ALA A 109 -5.38 -2.47 2.03
N ARG A 110 -6.05 -2.66 3.17
CA ARG A 110 -7.30 -1.93 3.49
C ARG A 110 -7.09 -0.42 3.55
N HIS A 111 -5.99 0.01 4.15
CA HIS A 111 -5.62 1.43 4.21
C HIS A 111 -5.39 2.01 2.80
N THR A 112 -4.74 1.23 1.94
CA THR A 112 -4.51 1.58 0.53
C THR A 112 -5.83 1.73 -0.23
N ALA A 113 -6.73 0.75 -0.13
CA ALA A 113 -8.05 0.80 -0.78
C ALA A 113 -8.91 1.96 -0.28
N TRP A 114 -8.87 2.27 1.03
CA TRP A 114 -9.56 3.42 1.58
C TRP A 114 -9.08 4.75 0.96
N HIS A 115 -7.77 4.94 0.82
CA HIS A 115 -7.21 6.12 0.16
C HIS A 115 -7.49 6.14 -1.34
N ALA A 116 -7.54 4.99 -2.01
CA ALA A 116 -7.98 4.90 -3.40
C ALA A 116 -9.39 5.49 -3.58
N GLY A 117 -10.31 5.17 -2.66
CA GLY A 117 -11.66 5.76 -2.64
C GLY A 117 -11.64 7.28 -2.47
N GLN A 118 -10.76 7.81 -1.61
CA GLN A 118 -10.61 9.26 -1.44
C GLN A 118 -10.08 9.93 -2.71
N ILE A 119 -9.07 9.34 -3.36
CA ILE A 119 -8.52 9.84 -4.62
C ILE A 119 -9.60 9.83 -5.71
N ALA A 120 -10.37 8.74 -5.82
CA ALA A 120 -11.43 8.61 -6.81
C ALA A 120 -12.54 9.65 -6.60
N ALA A 121 -12.93 9.93 -5.36
CA ALA A 121 -13.93 10.95 -5.04
C ALA A 121 -13.45 12.35 -5.45
N LEU A 122 -12.19 12.68 -5.20
CA LEU A 122 -11.59 13.97 -5.60
C LEU A 122 -11.48 14.08 -7.13
N ALA A 123 -11.11 13.00 -7.82
CA ALA A 123 -11.05 12.97 -9.28
C ALA A 123 -12.43 13.21 -9.94
N GLY A 124 -13.51 12.72 -9.31
CA GLY A 124 -14.87 12.97 -9.74
C GLY A 124 -15.30 14.44 -9.61
N GLN A 125 -14.82 15.14 -8.57
CA GLN A 125 -15.18 16.54 -8.31
C GLN A 125 -14.54 17.51 -9.31
N THR A 126 -13.32 17.25 -9.77
CA THR A 126 -12.63 18.09 -10.77
C THR A 126 -13.35 18.11 -12.13
N ARG A 127 -14.17 17.10 -12.44
CA ARG A 127 -14.86 16.98 -13.73
C ARG A 127 -16.09 17.89 -13.88
N TRP A 128 -16.55 18.49 -12.78
CA TRP A 128 -17.80 19.27 -12.70
C TRP A 128 -17.58 20.71 -12.20
N ALA A 129 -16.33 21.10 -11.93
CA ALA A 129 -15.94 22.46 -11.58
C ALA A 129 -15.37 23.18 -12.80
#